data_AF-B9LWB2-F1
#
_entry.id   AF-B9LWB2-F1
#
_cell.length_a   1.000
_cell.length_b   1.000
_cell.length_c   1.000
_cell.angle_alpha   90.00
_cell.angle_beta   90.00
_cell.angle_gamma   90.00
#
_symmetry.space_group_name_H-M   'P 1'
#
loop_
_entity.id
_entity.type
_entity.pdbx_description
1 polymer ?
#
loop_
_entity_poly.entity_id
_entity_poly.type
_entity_poly.pdbx_seq_one_letter_code
_entity_poly.pdbx_strand_id
1 'polypeptide(L)'
;MNDHHSRADKRTDTEQITDLRDLRRGDCVLFGDRTRPLTVVGLGERHQQLGEQELVTPLVRVRGEWDGAVDVVLTPVCKRLGEDHASVVLEEREQIIACEGGNLSKGREVDVERVDASANESAVCEASA
;
A
#
# COMPACT_ATOMS: atom_id res chain seq x y z
N MET A 1 43.12 11.72 -16.70
CA MET A 1 42.28 10.60 -16.27
C MET A 1 42.29 10.57 -14.75
N ASN A 2 41.18 10.89 -14.10
CA ASN A 2 41.02 10.64 -12.67
C ASN A 2 39.59 10.17 -12.41
N ASP A 3 39.47 8.86 -12.54
CA ASP A 3 38.36 7.99 -12.17
C ASP A 3 37.82 8.36 -10.78
N HIS A 4 36.74 9.14 -10.77
CA HIS A 4 35.88 9.21 -9.60
C HIS A 4 35.05 7.93 -9.59
N HIS A 5 35.39 7.08 -8.63
CA HIS A 5 34.57 6.01 -8.08
C HIS A 5 33.08 6.34 -8.21
N SER A 6 32.42 5.80 -9.24
CA SER A 6 30.96 5.69 -9.30
C SER A 6 30.57 4.69 -8.23
N ARG A 7 30.54 5.17 -6.98
CA ARG A 7 29.92 4.43 -5.88
C ARG A 7 28.44 4.40 -6.23
N ALA A 8 28.00 3.27 -6.77
CA ALA A 8 26.62 3.00 -7.09
C ALA A 8 25.77 3.33 -5.86
N ASP A 9 25.17 4.51 -5.89
CA ASP A 9 24.01 4.85 -5.11
C ASP A 9 22.92 3.90 -5.62
N LYS A 10 22.87 2.68 -5.09
CA LYS A 10 21.68 1.82 -5.18
C LYS A 10 20.62 2.50 -4.32
N ARG A 11 20.17 3.70 -4.74
CA ARG A 11 18.84 4.17 -4.45
C ARG A 11 17.94 3.09 -5.04
N THR A 12 17.41 2.23 -4.19
CA THR A 12 16.07 1.69 -4.45
C THR A 12 15.22 2.92 -4.70
N ASP A 13 14.88 3.17 -5.96
CA ASP A 13 14.03 4.29 -6.36
C ASP A 13 12.65 3.95 -5.82
N THR A 14 12.38 4.41 -4.59
CA THR A 14 11.08 4.20 -3.96
C THR A 14 10.19 5.39 -4.32
N GLU A 15 9.04 5.09 -4.91
CA GLU A 15 8.03 6.10 -5.24
C GLU A 15 6.99 6.11 -4.12
N GLN A 16 6.81 7.26 -3.46
CA GLN A 16 5.77 7.41 -2.45
C GLN A 16 4.39 7.39 -3.10
N ILE A 17 3.51 6.53 -2.60
CA ILE A 17 2.14 6.37 -3.08
C ILE A 17 1.19 7.07 -2.12
N THR A 18 0.51 8.10 -2.63
CA THR A 18 -0.54 8.85 -1.90
C THR A 18 -1.94 8.49 -2.36
N ASP A 19 -2.11 8.06 -3.62
CA ASP A 19 -3.37 7.56 -4.17
C ASP A 19 -3.24 6.08 -4.59
N LEU A 20 -4.09 5.23 -4.02
CA LEU A 20 -4.04 3.78 -4.28
C LEU A 20 -4.44 3.40 -5.71
N ARG A 21 -5.09 4.29 -6.47
CA ARG A 21 -5.44 4.05 -7.88
C ARG A 21 -4.22 4.06 -8.79
N ASP A 22 -3.09 4.61 -8.35
CA ASP A 22 -1.83 4.54 -9.07
C ASP A 22 -1.18 3.15 -9.00
N LEU A 23 -1.61 2.29 -8.07
CA LEU A 23 -1.13 0.92 -7.97
C LEU A 23 -1.81 0.01 -8.99
N ARG A 24 -1.02 -0.91 -9.52
CA ARG A 24 -1.41 -1.92 -10.49
C ARG A 24 -1.08 -3.31 -9.96
N ARG A 25 -1.80 -4.30 -10.45
CA ARG A 25 -1.49 -5.69 -10.14
C ARG A 25 -0.06 -6.03 -10.61
N GLY A 26 0.73 -6.61 -9.71
CA GLY A 26 2.14 -6.92 -9.92
C GLY A 26 3.11 -5.88 -9.38
N ASP A 27 2.64 -4.68 -9.00
CA ASP A 27 3.50 -3.73 -8.29
C ASP A 27 3.96 -4.30 -6.96
N CYS A 28 5.22 -4.04 -6.61
CA CYS A 28 5.77 -4.34 -5.30
C CYS A 28 5.68 -3.09 -4.44
N VAL A 29 5.13 -3.22 -3.22
CA VAL A 29 4.99 -2.11 -2.29
C VAL A 29 5.56 -2.44 -0.92
N LEU A 30 6.23 -1.48 -0.31
CA LEU A 30 6.68 -1.52 1.07
C LEU A 30 5.84 -0.53 1.88
N PHE A 31 5.49 -0.86 3.12
CA PHE A 31 4.76 0.06 3.98
C PHE A 31 4.93 -0.27 5.46
N GLY A 32 4.88 0.78 6.29
CA GLY A 32 5.15 0.70 7.72
C GLY A 32 6.57 0.21 8.00
N ASP A 33 6.75 -0.56 9.07
CA ASP A 33 8.06 -1.06 9.52
C ASP A 33 8.53 -2.33 8.76
N ARG A 34 7.91 -2.66 7.62
CA ARG A 34 8.25 -3.89 6.88
C ARG A 34 9.59 -3.73 6.17
N THR A 35 10.38 -4.81 6.18
CA THR A 35 11.65 -4.92 5.44
C THR A 35 11.53 -5.71 4.14
N ARG A 36 10.41 -6.41 3.92
CA ARG A 36 10.13 -7.16 2.69
C ARG A 36 8.92 -6.57 1.97
N PRO A 37 9.02 -6.30 0.66
CA PRO A 37 7.91 -5.74 -0.11
C PRO A 37 6.81 -6.78 -0.30
N LEU A 38 5.58 -6.31 -0.43
CA LEU A 38 4.39 -7.10 -0.70
C LEU A 38 3.96 -6.85 -2.15
N THR A 39 3.48 -7.89 -2.84
CA THR A 39 3.06 -7.78 -4.23
C THR A 39 1.57 -7.47 -4.29
N VAL A 40 1.18 -6.50 -5.11
CA VAL A 40 -0.24 -6.19 -5.38
C VAL A 40 -0.85 -7.34 -6.17
N VAL A 41 -1.77 -8.07 -5.54
CA VAL A 41 -2.44 -9.24 -6.12
C VAL A 41 -3.86 -8.96 -6.59
N GLY A 42 -4.47 -7.87 -6.11
CA GLY A 42 -5.83 -7.50 -6.48
C GLY A 42 -6.12 -6.02 -6.27
N LEU A 43 -6.99 -5.50 -7.13
CA LEU A 43 -7.53 -4.14 -7.07
C LEU A 43 -9.05 -4.26 -6.98
N GLY A 44 -9.67 -3.35 -6.26
CA GLY A 44 -11.12 -3.30 -6.14
C GLY A 44 -11.57 -1.95 -5.62
N GLU A 45 -12.87 -1.81 -5.45
CA GLU A 45 -13.50 -0.59 -4.97
C GLU A 45 -14.54 -0.96 -3.92
N ARG A 46 -14.67 -0.10 -2.92
CA ARG A 46 -15.71 -0.19 -1.91
C ARG A 46 -16.67 0.96 -2.09
N HIS A 47 -17.92 0.63 -2.38
CA HIS A 47 -19.02 1.60 -2.45
C HIS A 47 -19.69 1.68 -1.09
N GLN A 48 -19.84 2.89 -0.56
CA GLN A 48 -20.56 3.16 0.68
C GLN A 48 -21.59 4.24 0.44
N GLN A 49 -22.85 3.92 0.74
CA GLN A 49 -23.95 4.88 0.70
C GLN A 49 -23.92 5.74 1.97
N LEU A 50 -23.91 7.06 1.81
CA LEU A 50 -23.87 8.06 2.87
C LEU A 50 -25.00 9.06 2.63
N GLY A 51 -26.18 8.74 3.15
CA GLY A 51 -27.39 9.47 2.80
C GLY A 51 -27.67 9.39 1.30
N GLU A 52 -27.64 10.55 0.64
CA GLU A 52 -27.89 10.69 -0.81
C GLU A 52 -26.62 10.59 -1.66
N GLN A 53 -25.44 10.53 -1.04
CA GLN A 53 -24.16 10.42 -1.74
C GLN A 53 -23.62 8.99 -1.72
N GLU A 54 -22.95 8.58 -2.80
CA GLU A 54 -22.15 7.36 -2.84
C GLU A 54 -20.68 7.75 -2.74
N LEU A 55 -19.97 7.17 -1.77
CA LEU A 55 -18.51 7.24 -1.72
C LEU A 55 -17.92 5.96 -2.31
N VAL A 56 -17.02 6.13 -3.28
CA VAL A 56 -16.25 5.04 -3.89
C VAL A 56 -14.80 5.14 -3.41
N THR A 57 -14.37 4.13 -2.67
CA THR A 57 -13.03 4.08 -2.07
C THR A 57 -12.19 2.97 -2.72
N PRO A 58 -10.98 3.25 -3.22
CA PRO A 58 -10.12 2.22 -3.79
C PRO A 58 -9.64 1.24 -2.71
N LEU A 59 -9.66 -0.05 -3.04
CA LEU A 59 -9.12 -1.14 -2.23
C LEU A 59 -8.00 -1.83 -2.99
N VAL A 60 -6.85 -2.01 -2.35
CA VAL A 60 -5.71 -2.72 -2.94
C VAL A 60 -5.32 -3.88 -2.03
N ARG A 61 -5.37 -5.10 -2.58
CA ARG A 61 -4.94 -6.30 -1.87
C ARG A 61 -3.49 -6.59 -2.21
N VAL A 62 -2.67 -6.69 -1.17
CA VAL A 62 -1.23 -7.00 -1.27
C VAL A 62 -0.93 -8.27 -0.50
N ARG A 63 -0.01 -9.08 -1.03
CA ARG A 63 0.37 -10.36 -0.46
C ARG A 63 1.86 -10.60 -0.63
N GLY A 64 2.49 -11.15 0.40
CA GLY A 64 3.88 -11.58 0.33
C GLY A 64 4.00 -12.93 -0.34
N GLU A 65 5.08 -13.12 -1.09
CA GLU A 65 5.36 -14.38 -1.80
C GLU A 65 6.16 -15.38 -0.95
N TRP A 66 6.32 -15.12 0.35
CA TRP A 66 7.01 -16.00 1.30
C TRP A 66 6.03 -16.83 2.14
N ASP A 67 6.52 -17.94 2.68
CA ASP A 67 5.77 -18.80 3.60
C ASP A 67 5.36 -18.02 4.87
N GLY A 68 4.08 -18.11 5.22
CA GLY A 68 3.50 -17.36 6.35
C GLY A 68 3.18 -15.88 6.07
N ALA A 69 3.26 -15.41 4.82
CA ALA A 69 2.86 -14.04 4.48
C ALA A 69 1.36 -13.81 4.72
N VAL A 70 1.05 -12.71 5.42
CA VAL A 70 -0.32 -12.27 5.70
C VAL A 70 -0.84 -11.42 4.55
N ASP A 71 -2.06 -11.72 4.08
CA ASP A 71 -2.78 -10.86 3.14
C ASP A 71 -3.18 -9.54 3.83
N VAL A 72 -2.83 -8.43 3.19
CA VAL A 72 -3.16 -7.09 3.67
C VAL A 72 -4.00 -6.37 2.63
N VAL A 73 -4.98 -5.61 3.09
CA VAL A 73 -5.79 -4.71 2.26
C VAL A 73 -5.42 -3.28 2.61
N LEU A 74 -4.93 -2.54 1.62
CA LEU A 74 -4.72 -1.10 1.69
C LEU A 74 -6.01 -0.39 1.25
N THR A 75 -6.40 0.63 2.00
CA THR A 75 -7.53 1.52 1.70
C THR A 75 -7.21 2.90 2.26
N PRO A 76 -7.64 4.01 1.65
CA PRO A 76 -7.49 5.31 2.26
C PRO A 76 -8.36 5.43 3.53
N VAL A 77 -7.97 6.35 4.41
CA VAL A 77 -8.73 6.69 5.61
C VAL A 77 -9.96 7.50 5.21
N CYS A 78 -11.14 6.94 5.51
CA CYS A 78 -12.39 7.67 5.45
C CYS A 78 -12.75 8.14 6.86
N LYS A 79 -12.82 9.46 7.09
CA LYS A 79 -13.33 10.00 8.36
C LYS A 79 -14.81 10.28 8.26
N ARG A 80 -15.58 9.75 9.21
CA ARG A 80 -16.99 10.12 9.45
C ARG A 80 -17.05 11.55 9.97
N LEU A 81 -17.45 12.49 9.11
CA LEU A 81 -17.80 13.86 9.47
C LEU A 81 -19.32 13.92 9.59
N GLY A 82 -19.84 13.98 10.81
CA GLY A 82 -21.28 14.06 11.08
C GLY A 82 -21.71 13.10 12.19
N GLU A 83 -22.44 13.64 13.17
CA GLU A 83 -22.98 12.90 14.30
C GLU A 83 -24.24 12.09 13.94
N ASP A 84 -24.97 12.55 12.91
CA ASP A 84 -26.22 11.94 12.48
C ASP A 84 -26.05 11.14 11.18
N HIS A 85 -26.73 10.00 11.07
CA HIS A 85 -26.68 9.12 9.89
C HIS A 85 -27.15 9.83 8.61
N ALA A 86 -27.94 10.89 8.72
CA ALA A 86 -28.41 11.69 7.58
C ALA A 86 -27.40 12.73 7.08
N SER A 87 -26.36 13.06 7.86
CA SER A 87 -25.39 14.12 7.54
C SER A 87 -23.94 13.65 7.59
N VAL A 88 -23.72 12.33 7.56
CA VAL A 88 -22.38 11.78 7.42
C VAL A 88 -21.83 12.15 6.05
N VAL A 89 -20.79 12.97 6.05
CA VAL A 89 -19.86 13.12 4.94
C VAL A 89 -18.65 12.25 5.26
N LEU A 90 -18.25 11.39 4.33
CA LEU A 90 -16.93 10.74 4.41
C LEU A 90 -15.99 11.52 3.50
N GLU A 91 -14.99 12.16 4.12
CA GLU A 91 -13.89 12.77 3.37
C GLU A 91 -12.77 11.73 3.24
N GLU A 92 -12.41 11.41 2.00
CA GLU A 92 -11.21 10.63 1.69
C GLU A 92 -10.00 11.50 2.04
N ARG A 93 -9.15 11.00 2.94
CA ARG A 93 -7.88 11.65 3.24
C ARG A 93 -6.77 10.99 2.45
N GLU A 94 -5.69 11.74 2.22
CA GLU A 94 -4.45 11.26 1.59
C GLU A 94 -3.71 10.18 2.41
N GLN A 95 -4.24 9.81 3.60
CA GLN A 95 -3.65 8.80 4.47
C GLN A 95 -4.14 7.41 4.10
N ILE A 96 -3.22 6.43 4.00
CA ILE A 96 -3.55 5.03 3.72
C ILE A 96 -3.52 4.21 5.02
N ILE A 97 -4.48 3.30 5.16
CA ILE A 97 -4.49 2.29 6.22
C ILE A 97 -4.28 0.89 5.65
N ALA A 98 -3.48 0.10 6.36
CA ALA A 98 -3.25 -1.31 6.11
C ALA A 98 -4.10 -2.17 7.05
N CYS A 99 -4.99 -2.98 6.47
CA CYS A 99 -5.90 -3.88 7.18
C CYS A 99 -5.48 -5.34 6.98
N GLU A 100 -5.10 -6.02 8.05
CA GLU A 100 -4.70 -7.43 7.99
C GLU A 100 -5.92 -8.36 7.88
N GLY A 101 -5.82 -9.38 7.01
CA GLY A 101 -6.86 -10.42 6.89
C GLY A 101 -8.22 -9.91 6.36
N GLY A 102 -8.24 -8.75 5.69
CA GLY A 102 -9.46 -8.15 5.15
C GLY A 102 -10.38 -7.51 6.19
N ASN A 103 -9.97 -7.43 7.46
CA ASN A 103 -10.76 -6.76 8.48
C ASN A 103 -10.51 -5.25 8.46
N LEU A 104 -11.37 -4.53 7.73
CA LEU A 104 -11.30 -3.07 7.55
C LEU A 104 -11.53 -2.28 8.85
N SER A 105 -11.91 -2.93 9.95
CA SER A 105 -12.11 -2.29 11.26
C SER A 105 -10.84 -2.24 12.10
N LYS A 106 -9.75 -2.89 11.67
CA LYS A 106 -8.45 -2.96 12.37
C LYS A 106 -7.30 -2.54 11.46
N GLY A 107 -7.44 -1.37 10.83
CA GLY A 107 -6.40 -0.77 10.01
C GLY A 107 -5.35 -0.03 10.84
N ARG A 108 -4.08 -0.09 10.44
CA ARG A 108 -3.00 0.80 10.92
C ARG A 108 -2.67 1.81 9.83
N GLU A 109 -2.54 3.08 10.19
CA GLU A 109 -2.06 4.14 9.27
C GLU A 109 -0.61 3.87 8.87
N VAL A 110 -0.35 3.91 7.56
CA VAL A 110 0.97 3.60 6.99
C VAL A 110 1.25 4.48 5.78
N ASP A 111 2.52 4.84 5.62
CA ASP A 111 3.05 5.35 4.36
C ASP A 111 3.34 4.17 3.43
N VAL A 112 2.93 4.29 2.18
CA VAL A 112 3.11 3.25 1.16
C VAL A 112 4.13 3.73 0.13
N GLU A 113 5.10 2.89 -0.15
CA GLU A 113 6.14 3.15 -1.14
C GLU A 113 6.11 2.02 -2.18
N ARG A 114 6.03 2.37 -3.46
CA ARG A 114 6.27 1.43 -4.55
C ARG A 114 7.77 1.21 -4.67
N VAL A 115 8.18 -0.05 -4.79
CA VAL A 115 9.57 -0.43 -4.99
C VAL A 115 9.70 -1.15 -6.33
N ASP A 116 10.81 -0.93 -7.02
CA ASP A 116 11.12 -1.69 -8.23
C ASP A 116 11.15 -3.19 -7.93
N ALA A 117 10.52 -3.99 -8.80
CA ALA A 117 10.48 -5.44 -8.67
C ALA A 117 11.89 -6.07 -8.64
N SER A 118 12.90 -5.43 -9.27
CA SER A 118 14.30 -5.86 -9.22
C SER A 118 14.94 -5.77 -7.83
N ALA A 119 14.36 -4.98 -6.91
CA ALA A 119 14.78 -4.95 -5.51
C ALA A 119 14.27 -6.19 -4.74
N ASN A 120 13.16 -6.78 -5.16
CA ASN A 120 12.58 -7.98 -4.55
C ASN A 120 13.45 -9.23 -4.81
N GLU A 121 14.09 -9.32 -5.98
CA GLU A 121 15.01 -10.42 -6.32
C GLU A 121 16.33 -10.36 -5.52
N SER A 122 16.73 -9.17 -5.05
CA SER A 122 17.96 -9.03 -4.25
C SER A 122 17.80 -9.54 -2.81
N ALA A 123 16.59 -9.77 -2.31
CA ALA A 123 16.36 -10.37 -0.99
C ALA A 123 16.34 -11.92 -1.01
N VAL A 124 16.32 -12.53 -2.21
CA VAL A 124 16.25 -14.00 -2.39
C VAL A 124 17.65 -14.61 -2.63
N CYS A 125 18.69 -13.80 -2.88
CA CYS A 125 20.01 -14.29 -3.29
C CYS A 125 21.16 -14.11 -2.28
N GLU A 126 20.91 -13.94 -0.98
CA GLU A 126 21.98 -13.91 0.03
C GLU A 126 21.81 -14.93 1.17
N ALA A 127 21.22 -16.09 0.87
CA ALA A 127 21.15 -17.23 1.80
C ALA A 127 21.72 -18.55 1.23
N SER A 128 22.63 -18.47 0.25
CA SER A 128 23.38 -19.63 -0.25
C SER A 128 24.72 -19.21 -0.85
N ALA A 129 25.68 -18.87 0.00
CA ALA A 129 27.11 -18.93 -0.29
C ALA A 129 27.89 -19.23 0.99
#